data_AF-A0A956IZT8-F1
#
_entry.id   AF-A0A956IZT8-F1
#
_cell.length_a   1.000
_cell.length_b   1.000
_cell.length_c   1.000
_cell.angle_alpha   90.00
_cell.angle_beta   90.00
_cell.angle_gamma   90.00
#
_symmetry.space_group_name_H-M   'P 1'
#
loop_
_entity.id
_entity.type
_entity.pdbx_description
1 polymer ?
#
loop_
_entity_poly.entity_id
_entity_poly.type
_entity_poly.pdbx_seq_one_letter_code
_entity_poly.pdbx_strand_id
1 'polypeptide(L)'
;ELSEFAMSFAERQDYDLDETLRDMNQTIYRDFRYASGSTTLATTPWDVYRSRQGVCQDFANLFICLARLLNIPARYRVGYIYTGGDYENKQQSDASHAWAELYLPYVGWRGFDPTNGCIANLDHIRVACGRNYQDATPTSGTLLRGGGGESLTVGVQVDAEQLQMQFMSTQSGMQSQGM
;
A
#
# COMPACT_ATOMS: atom_id res chain seq x y z
N GLU A 1 0.25 17.03 20.09
CA GLU A 1 0.82 17.08 18.72
C GLU A 1 0.28 16.01 17.78
N LEU A 2 0.74 14.75 17.73
CA LEU A 2 0.24 13.79 16.71
C LEU A 2 -1.27 13.53 16.83
N SER A 3 -1.81 13.42 18.05
CA SER A 3 -3.25 13.26 18.27
C SER A 3 -4.05 14.48 17.84
N GLU A 4 -3.51 15.69 18.04
CA GLU A 4 -4.14 16.94 17.58
C GLU A 4 -4.06 17.05 16.06
N PHE A 5 -2.93 16.66 15.47
CA PHE A 5 -2.78 16.59 14.02
C PHE A 5 -3.80 15.62 13.43
N ALA A 6 -3.94 14.42 13.99
CA ALA A 6 -4.97 13.46 13.59
C ALA A 6 -6.39 14.03 13.76
N MET A 7 -6.71 14.63 14.91
CA MET A 7 -8.03 15.20 15.18
C MET A 7 -8.38 16.34 14.24
N SER A 8 -7.38 17.15 13.82
CA SER A 8 -7.61 18.26 12.89
C SER A 8 -8.19 17.82 11.54
N PHE A 9 -7.91 16.59 11.09
CA PHE A 9 -8.51 16.02 9.89
C PHE A 9 -9.99 15.68 10.11
N ALA A 10 -10.33 15.09 11.26
CA ALA A 10 -11.71 14.78 11.59
C ALA A 10 -12.54 16.06 11.73
N GLU A 11 -12.03 17.06 12.45
CA GLU A 11 -12.72 18.34 12.65
C GLU A 11 -12.98 19.07 11.32
N ARG A 12 -11.99 19.13 10.42
CA ARG A 12 -12.14 19.87 9.15
C ARG A 12 -13.00 19.16 8.10
N GLN A 13 -13.25 17.86 8.28
CA GLN A 13 -14.13 17.05 7.44
C GLN A 13 -15.48 16.75 8.11
N ASP A 14 -15.85 17.52 9.14
CA ASP A 14 -17.11 17.34 9.89
C ASP A 14 -17.32 15.90 10.40
N TYR A 15 -16.23 15.26 10.80
CA TYR A 15 -16.17 13.89 11.30
C TYR A 15 -16.66 12.82 10.31
N ASP A 16 -16.74 13.12 9.01
CA ASP A 16 -16.97 12.10 7.99
C ASP A 16 -15.74 11.18 7.87
N LEU A 17 -15.94 9.87 8.04
CA LEU A 17 -14.86 8.90 8.09
C LEU A 17 -14.11 8.76 6.76
N ASP A 18 -14.81 8.65 5.63
CA ASP A 18 -14.15 8.40 4.34
C ASP A 18 -13.39 9.65 3.88
N GLU A 19 -13.99 10.83 4.02
CA GLU A 19 -13.35 12.11 3.72
C GLU A 19 -12.14 12.37 4.63
N THR A 20 -12.28 12.12 5.94
CA THR A 20 -11.16 12.24 6.90
C THR A 20 -9.97 11.36 6.51
N LEU A 21 -10.20 10.10 6.14
CA LEU A 21 -9.14 9.18 5.73
C LEU A 21 -8.52 9.56 4.38
N ARG A 22 -9.33 9.96 3.40
CA ARG A 22 -8.82 10.45 2.10
C ARG A 22 -7.96 11.68 2.27
N ASP A 23 -8.40 12.60 3.12
CA ASP A 23 -7.71 13.84 3.36
C ASP A 23 -6.39 13.63 4.10
N MET A 24 -6.34 12.73 5.09
CA MET A 24 -5.07 12.27 5.67
C MET A 24 -4.14 11.69 4.60
N ASN A 25 -4.65 10.81 3.74
CA ASN A 25 -3.88 10.18 2.67
C ASN A 25 -3.27 11.21 1.70
N GLN A 26 -4.10 12.15 1.23
CA GLN A 26 -3.70 13.23 0.32
C GLN A 26 -2.73 14.21 0.96
N THR A 27 -2.92 14.52 2.25
CA THR A 27 -2.04 15.42 2.98
C THR A 27 -0.65 14.81 3.15
N ILE A 28 -0.55 13.52 3.45
CA ILE A 28 0.77 12.85 3.50
C ILE A 28 1.42 12.88 2.12
N TYR A 29 0.69 12.53 1.06
CA TYR A 29 1.21 12.56 -0.31
C TYR A 29 1.74 13.93 -0.74
N ARG A 30 0.99 15.00 -0.47
CA ARG A 30 1.32 16.37 -0.91
C ARG A 30 2.41 17.01 -0.05
N ASP A 31 2.32 16.83 1.26
CA ASP A 31 3.09 17.64 2.22
C ASP A 31 4.34 16.94 2.76
N PHE A 32 4.53 15.65 2.44
CA PHE A 32 5.71 14.87 2.84
C PHE A 32 6.53 14.47 1.62
N ARG A 33 7.83 14.73 1.68
CA ARG A 33 8.74 14.46 0.56
C ARG A 33 9.28 13.04 0.63
N TYR A 34 9.10 12.29 -0.46
CA TYR A 34 9.77 11.01 -0.65
C TYR A 34 11.29 11.20 -0.75
N ALA A 35 12.06 10.54 0.12
CA ALA A 35 13.51 10.68 0.18
C ALA A 35 14.19 9.36 0.57
N SER A 36 14.69 8.62 -0.44
CA SER A 36 15.45 7.38 -0.22
C SER A 36 16.70 7.64 0.64
N GLY A 37 16.99 6.75 1.59
CA GLY A 37 18.13 6.84 2.50
C GLY A 37 18.01 7.90 3.60
N SER A 38 16.86 8.58 3.72
CA SER A 38 16.62 9.58 4.78
C SER A 38 16.22 8.98 6.12
N THR A 39 15.84 7.69 6.15
CA THR A 39 15.28 7.01 7.31
C THR A 39 15.94 5.65 7.56
N THR A 40 15.68 5.09 8.73
CA THR A 40 16.17 3.77 9.14
C THR A 40 15.00 2.92 9.66
N LEU A 41 15.22 1.64 9.93
CA LEU A 41 14.20 0.78 10.55
C LEU A 41 13.75 1.24 11.95
N ALA A 42 14.51 2.13 12.60
CA ALA A 42 14.17 2.72 13.89
C ALA A 42 13.36 4.03 13.76
N THR A 43 13.17 4.56 12.55
CA THR A 43 12.43 5.81 12.33
C THR A 43 10.98 5.65 12.76
N THR A 44 10.51 6.55 13.63
CA THR A 44 9.16 6.50 14.18
C THR A 44 8.19 7.40 13.40
N PRO A 45 6.86 7.17 13.48
CA PRO A 45 5.86 8.12 12.96
C PRO A 45 6.07 9.56 13.41
N TRP A 46 6.55 9.76 14.64
CA TRP A 46 6.87 11.08 15.19
C TRP A 46 8.02 11.75 14.43
N ASP A 47 9.08 11.00 14.14
CA ASP A 47 10.24 11.52 13.40
C ASP A 47 9.83 11.97 11.99
N VAL A 48 9.01 11.16 11.32
CA VAL A 48 8.47 11.45 9.97
C VAL A 48 7.57 12.68 10.01
N TYR A 49 6.69 12.78 11.01
CA TYR A 49 5.84 13.96 11.21
C TYR A 49 6.66 15.25 11.38
N ARG A 50 7.79 15.20 12.10
CA ARG A 50 8.66 16.36 12.30
C ARG A 50 9.53 16.67 11.08
N SER A 51 10.08 15.65 10.42
CA SER A 51 11.01 15.82 9.28
C SER A 51 10.29 16.12 7.97
N ARG A 52 9.01 15.74 7.87
CA ARG A 52 8.18 15.74 6.67
C ARG A 52 8.82 14.97 5.50
N GLN A 53 9.59 13.94 5.82
CA GLN A 53 10.38 13.16 4.87
C GLN A 53 10.41 11.68 5.26
N GLY A 54 10.43 10.80 4.26
CA GLY A 54 10.54 9.37 4.45
C GLY A 54 10.39 8.59 3.15
N VAL A 55 10.21 7.28 3.27
CA VAL A 55 9.87 6.37 2.17
C VAL A 55 8.48 5.74 2.38
N CYS A 56 8.06 4.84 1.48
CA CYS A 56 6.71 4.23 1.53
C CYS A 56 6.39 3.56 2.89
N GLN A 57 7.37 2.89 3.49
CA GLN A 57 7.26 2.32 4.84
C GLN A 57 6.90 3.37 5.89
N ASP A 58 7.55 4.52 5.83
CA ASP A 58 7.42 5.60 6.82
C ASP A 58 6.04 6.24 6.72
N PHE A 59 5.58 6.51 5.49
CA PHE A 59 4.28 7.11 5.23
C PHE A 59 3.13 6.16 5.61
N ALA A 60 3.25 4.86 5.29
CA ALA A 60 2.27 3.86 5.73
C ALA A 60 2.19 3.78 7.27
N ASN A 61 3.33 3.75 7.97
CA ASN A 61 3.36 3.72 9.43
C ASN A 61 2.82 5.01 10.07
N LEU A 62 3.14 6.17 9.50
CA LEU A 62 2.57 7.44 9.96
C LEU A 62 1.05 7.44 9.80
N PHE A 63 0.53 7.02 8.65
CA PHE A 63 -0.90 6.99 8.43
C PHE A 63 -1.61 6.01 9.38
N ILE A 64 -1.06 4.81 9.57
CA ILE A 64 -1.57 3.84 10.55
C ILE A 64 -1.58 4.44 11.97
N CYS A 65 -0.54 5.19 12.34
CA CYS A 65 -0.48 5.85 13.64
C CYS A 65 -1.60 6.88 13.80
N LEU A 66 -1.78 7.77 12.82
CA LEU A 66 -2.84 8.79 12.85
C LEU A 66 -4.24 8.17 12.91
N ALA A 67 -4.49 7.14 12.10
CA ALA A 67 -5.77 6.43 12.10
C ALA A 67 -6.07 5.77 13.46
N ARG A 68 -5.07 5.10 14.06
CA ARG A 68 -5.23 4.46 15.38
C ARG A 68 -5.44 5.48 16.50
N LEU A 69 -4.86 6.69 16.40
CA LEU A 69 -5.12 7.78 17.33
C LEU A 69 -6.59 8.26 17.27
N LEU A 70 -7.26 8.07 16.13
CA LEU A 70 -8.70 8.30 15.95
C LEU A 70 -9.55 7.05 16.24
N ASN A 71 -8.98 6.00 16.86
CA ASN A 71 -9.62 4.72 17.12
C ASN A 71 -10.08 3.94 15.86
N ILE A 72 -9.48 4.22 14.70
CA ILE A 72 -9.76 3.49 13.46
C ILE A 72 -8.82 2.29 13.37
N PRO A 73 -9.34 1.05 13.24
CA PRO A 73 -8.49 -0.12 13.04
C PRO A 73 -7.71 0.02 11.74
N ALA A 74 -6.39 0.00 11.85
CA ALA A 74 -5.46 0.11 10.72
C ALA A 74 -4.38 -0.96 10.80
N ARG A 75 -3.95 -1.49 9.66
CA ARG A 75 -2.87 -2.47 9.54
C ARG A 75 -1.92 -2.12 8.41
N TYR A 76 -0.69 -2.56 8.57
CA TYR A 76 0.37 -2.40 7.58
C TYR A 76 0.22 -3.47 6.51
N ARG A 77 0.40 -3.09 5.25
CA ARG A 77 0.47 -4.03 4.13
C ARG A 77 1.74 -3.77 3.33
N VAL A 78 2.38 -4.87 2.92
CA VAL A 78 3.50 -4.85 1.97
C VAL A 78 3.14 -5.71 0.76
N GLY A 79 3.73 -5.36 -0.37
CA GLY A 79 3.53 -6.07 -1.62
C GLY A 79 4.28 -5.42 -2.77
N TYR A 80 3.69 -5.46 -3.95
CA TYR A 80 4.25 -4.84 -5.16
C TYR A 80 3.16 -4.04 -5.86
N ILE A 81 3.56 -2.99 -6.59
CA ILE A 81 2.65 -2.26 -7.46
C ILE A 81 2.92 -2.67 -8.90
N TYR A 82 1.88 -3.13 -9.60
CA TYR A 82 1.93 -3.29 -11.04
C TYR A 82 1.87 -1.90 -11.69
N THR A 83 2.98 -1.45 -12.26
CA THR A 83 3.05 -0.14 -12.93
C THR A 83 2.78 -0.22 -14.44
N GLY A 84 2.57 -1.41 -15.01
CA GLY A 84 2.40 -1.58 -16.45
C GLY A 84 3.48 -0.90 -17.31
N GLY A 85 3.17 -0.65 -18.58
CA GLY A 85 4.08 0.02 -19.53
C GLY A 85 4.17 1.55 -19.37
N ASP A 86 3.08 2.18 -18.89
CA ASP A 86 2.81 3.62 -19.03
C ASP A 86 2.80 4.42 -17.70
N TYR A 87 3.04 3.81 -16.54
CA TYR A 87 3.22 4.62 -15.32
C TYR A 87 4.58 5.33 -15.35
N GLU A 88 4.59 6.59 -14.91
CA GLU A 88 5.80 7.41 -14.81
C GLU A 88 6.85 6.85 -13.84
N ASN A 89 6.46 5.95 -12.91
CA ASN A 89 7.29 5.53 -11.80
C ASN A 89 7.61 4.01 -11.79
N LYS A 90 8.18 3.49 -12.89
CA LYS A 90 8.59 2.08 -13.05
C LYS A 90 9.47 1.54 -11.92
N GLN A 91 10.23 2.40 -11.24
CA GLN A 91 11.10 2.00 -10.12
C GLN A 91 10.32 1.37 -8.95
N GLN A 92 9.01 1.62 -8.80
CA GLN A 92 8.18 0.99 -7.77
C GLN A 92 7.72 -0.43 -8.12
N SER A 93 7.84 -0.89 -9.37
CA SER A 93 7.45 -2.26 -9.77
C SER A 93 8.47 -3.32 -9.34
N ASP A 94 9.77 -2.98 -9.39
CA ASP A 94 10.86 -3.93 -9.10
C ASP A 94 11.18 -4.04 -7.60
N ALA A 95 10.68 -3.11 -6.80
CA ALA A 95 10.90 -3.07 -5.35
C ALA A 95 9.59 -3.29 -4.58
N SER A 96 9.69 -3.87 -3.39
CA SER A 96 8.52 -4.01 -2.51
C SER A 96 7.96 -2.64 -2.12
N HIS A 97 6.65 -2.49 -2.17
CA HIS A 97 5.92 -1.29 -1.78
C HIS A 97 5.09 -1.51 -0.52
N ALA A 98 4.86 -0.45 0.23
CA ALA A 98 4.10 -0.48 1.49
C ALA A 98 2.97 0.54 1.49
N TRP A 99 1.83 0.14 2.03
CA TRP A 99 0.64 0.98 2.17
C TRP A 99 -0.15 0.59 3.43
N ALA A 100 -1.21 1.36 3.73
CA ALA A 100 -2.06 1.12 4.88
C ALA A 100 -3.41 0.51 4.46
N GLU A 101 -3.92 -0.44 5.24
CA GLU A 101 -5.32 -0.85 5.15
C GLU A 101 -6.05 -0.43 6.41
N LEU A 102 -7.20 0.23 6.23
CA LEU A 102 -8.03 0.74 7.31
C LEU A 102 -9.42 0.09 7.23
N TYR A 103 -9.99 -0.21 8.40
CA TYR A 103 -11.30 -0.85 8.46
C TYR A 103 -12.41 0.21 8.47
N LEU A 104 -13.24 0.19 7.43
CA LEU A 104 -14.42 1.03 7.32
C LEU A 104 -15.67 0.16 7.63
N PRO A 105 -16.60 0.64 8.48
CA PRO A 105 -17.88 -0.05 8.69
C PRO A 105 -18.59 -0.35 7.37
N TYR A 106 -19.16 -1.54 7.25
CA TYR A 106 -19.91 -2.02 6.07
C TYR A 106 -19.10 -2.20 4.76
N VAL A 107 -17.87 -1.69 4.69
CA VAL A 107 -16.95 -1.84 3.54
C VAL A 107 -15.87 -2.89 3.83
N GLY A 108 -15.41 -2.98 5.08
CA GLY A 108 -14.29 -3.84 5.48
C GLY A 108 -12.94 -3.14 5.32
N TRP A 109 -11.89 -3.92 5.05
CA TRP A 109 -10.53 -3.39 4.88
C TRP A 109 -10.37 -2.70 3.53
N ARG A 110 -10.15 -1.38 3.57
CA ARG A 110 -9.85 -0.56 2.40
C ARG A 110 -8.40 -0.11 2.42
N GLY A 111 -7.70 -0.26 1.30
CA GLY A 111 -6.30 0.13 1.18
C GLY A 111 -6.14 1.59 0.74
N PHE A 112 -5.21 2.29 1.37
CA PHE A 112 -4.83 3.65 1.06
C PHE A 112 -3.30 3.73 0.93
N ASP A 113 -2.85 4.32 -0.16
CA ASP A 113 -1.43 4.54 -0.44
C ASP A 113 -1.08 6.02 -0.27
N PRO A 114 -0.48 6.40 0.87
CA PRO A 114 -0.08 7.78 1.13
C PRO A 114 1.19 8.18 0.36
N THR A 115 1.91 7.22 -0.21
CA THR A 115 3.10 7.49 -1.04
C THR A 115 2.70 7.99 -2.42
N ASN A 116 1.61 7.43 -2.96
CA ASN A 116 1.11 7.72 -4.30
C ASN A 116 -0.19 8.53 -4.29
N GLY A 117 -0.70 8.88 -3.10
CA GLY A 117 -1.92 9.68 -2.94
C GLY A 117 -3.16 9.00 -3.53
N CYS A 118 -3.25 7.66 -3.49
CA CYS A 118 -4.34 6.93 -4.14
C CYS A 118 -4.97 5.88 -3.20
N ILE A 119 -6.10 5.32 -3.64
CA ILE A 119 -6.71 4.14 -3.02
C ILE A 119 -6.06 2.91 -3.65
N ALA A 120 -5.58 1.99 -2.83
CA ALA A 120 -4.97 0.77 -3.33
C ALA A 120 -6.01 -0.09 -4.06
N ASN A 121 -5.68 -0.52 -5.29
CA ASN A 121 -6.58 -1.25 -6.17
C ASN A 121 -5.96 -2.57 -6.65
N LEU A 122 -6.46 -3.15 -7.74
CA LEU A 122 -5.98 -4.41 -8.32
C LEU A 122 -4.50 -4.39 -8.75
N ASP A 123 -3.94 -3.21 -8.94
CA ASP A 123 -2.52 -2.96 -9.19
C ASP A 123 -1.66 -3.15 -7.93
N HIS A 124 -2.23 -3.16 -6.72
CA HIS A 124 -1.52 -3.39 -5.46
C HIS A 124 -1.53 -4.87 -5.09
N ILE A 125 -0.53 -5.60 -5.57
CA ILE A 125 -0.36 -7.04 -5.34
C ILE A 125 0.06 -7.28 -3.90
N ARG A 126 -0.83 -7.92 -3.13
CA ARG A 126 -0.68 -8.11 -1.68
C ARG A 126 0.26 -9.28 -1.38
N VAL A 127 1.26 -9.08 -0.51
CA VAL A 127 2.17 -10.15 -0.08
C VAL A 127 1.98 -10.49 1.40
N ALA A 128 2.08 -9.50 2.30
CA ALA A 128 1.94 -9.72 3.73
C ALA A 128 1.23 -8.55 4.42
N CYS A 129 0.74 -8.76 5.63
CA CYS A 129 0.21 -7.70 6.49
C CYS A 129 0.51 -7.95 7.97
N GLY A 130 0.58 -6.86 8.74
CA GLY A 130 0.94 -6.88 10.15
C GLY A 130 0.56 -5.60 10.88
N ARG A 131 0.96 -5.43 12.14
CA ARG A 131 0.63 -4.21 12.90
C ARG A 131 1.49 -3.02 12.47
N ASN A 132 2.70 -3.30 12.00
CA ASN A 132 3.70 -2.36 11.50
C ASN A 132 4.65 -3.12 10.55
N TYR A 133 5.73 -2.47 10.12
CA TYR A 133 6.75 -3.08 9.27
C TYR A 133 7.36 -4.38 9.81
N GLN A 134 7.61 -4.48 11.12
CA GLN A 134 8.31 -5.63 11.72
C GLN A 134 7.50 -6.94 11.59
N ASP A 135 6.18 -6.84 11.69
CA ASP A 135 5.26 -7.97 11.56
C ASP A 135 5.06 -8.42 10.10
N ALA A 136 5.48 -7.61 9.12
CA ALA A 136 5.14 -7.79 7.72
C ALA A 136 6.36 -7.75 6.78
N THR A 137 7.59 -7.72 7.29
CA THR A 137 8.78 -7.64 6.43
C THR A 137 8.89 -8.88 5.54
N PRO A 138 9.01 -8.73 4.20
CA PRO A 138 9.07 -9.87 3.28
C PRO A 138 10.38 -10.64 3.39
N THR A 139 11.43 -9.99 3.89
CA THR A 139 12.74 -10.60 4.15
C THR A 139 13.17 -10.26 5.57
N SER A 140 13.51 -11.28 6.35
CA SER A 140 14.08 -11.14 7.69
C SER A 140 15.19 -12.17 7.87
N GLY A 141 16.24 -11.79 8.59
CA GLY A 141 17.39 -12.66 8.84
C GLY A 141 18.18 -12.17 10.05
N THR A 142 18.89 -13.08 10.70
CA THR A 142 19.82 -12.75 11.79
C THR A 142 21.23 -13.10 11.34
N LEU A 143 22.14 -12.12 11.35
CA LEU A 143 23.55 -12.36 11.09
C LEU A 143 24.24 -12.81 12.39
N LEU A 144 24.60 -14.08 12.47
CA LEU A 144 25.30 -14.66 13.63
C LEU A 144 26.80 -14.75 13.32
N ARG A 145 27.60 -13.84 13.89
CA ARG A 145 29.09 -13.74 13.92
C ARG A 145 29.90 -14.26 12.71
N GLY A 146 30.81 -13.42 12.21
CA GLY A 146 31.79 -13.78 11.16
C GLY A 146 31.56 -13.06 9.82
N GLY A 147 30.93 -11.87 9.86
CA GLY A 147 30.50 -11.07 8.73
C GLY A 147 31.61 -10.76 7.72
N GLY A 148 31.68 -11.60 6.69
CA GLY A 148 32.15 -11.18 5.39
C GLY A 148 31.08 -10.33 4.69
N GLY A 149 31.36 -9.86 3.47
CA GLY A 149 30.33 -9.22 2.67
C GLY A 149 29.29 -10.25 2.23
N GLU A 150 28.06 -10.16 2.74
CA GLU A 150 26.92 -10.90 2.19
C GLU A 150 26.13 -10.04 1.19
N SER A 151 25.63 -10.66 0.13
CA SER A 151 24.75 -10.02 -0.84
C SER A 151 23.55 -10.92 -1.09
N LEU A 152 22.36 -10.32 -1.05
CA LEU A 152 21.10 -10.94 -1.43
C LEU A 152 20.58 -10.25 -2.69
N THR A 153 20.39 -11.02 -3.75
CA THR A 153 19.75 -10.54 -4.99
C THR A 153 18.33 -11.09 -5.05
N VAL A 154 17.36 -10.22 -5.27
CA VAL A 154 15.94 -10.57 -5.41
C VAL A 154 15.47 -10.05 -6.76
N GLY A 155 14.80 -10.89 -7.53
CA GLY A 155 14.15 -10.52 -8.79
C GLY A 155 12.65 -10.77 -8.70
N VAL A 156 11.84 -9.78 -9.05
CA VAL A 156 10.38 -9.84 -9.02
C VAL A 156 9.87 -9.39 -10.38
N GLN A 157 8.90 -10.13 -10.91
CA GLN A 157 8.19 -9.77 -12.14
C GLN A 157 6.69 -9.86 -11.85
N VAL A 158 5.96 -8.82 -12.24
CA VAL A 158 4.50 -8.74 -12.12
C VAL A 158 3.94 -8.53 -13.52
N ASP A 159 3.19 -9.52 -14.01
CA ASP A 159 2.60 -9.51 -15.35
C ASP A 159 1.06 -9.44 -15.26
N ALA A 160 0.45 -8.76 -16.22
CA ALA A 160 -0.99 -8.79 -16.40
C ALA A 160 -1.40 -10.01 -17.24
N GLU A 161 -2.27 -10.86 -16.71
CA GLU A 161 -2.86 -11.96 -17.48
C GLU A 161 -4.17 -11.50 -18.14
N GLN A 162 -4.24 -11.57 -19.48
CA GLN A 162 -5.49 -11.34 -20.21
C GLN A 162 -6.38 -12.57 -20.09
N LEU A 163 -7.40 -12.51 -19.24
CA LEU A 163 -8.45 -13.53 -19.18
C LEU A 163 -9.21 -13.58 -20.52
N GLN A 164 -8.90 -14.57 -21.37
CA GLN A 164 -9.74 -14.89 -22.52
C GLN A 164 -11.04 -15.54 -22.03
N MET A 165 -12.12 -14.77 -21.99
CA MET A 165 -13.46 -15.33 -21.82
C MET A 165 -13.85 -16.11 -23.08
N GLN A 166 -13.65 -17.42 -23.07
CA GLN A 166 -14.21 -18.32 -24.08
C GLN A 166 -15.73 -18.43 -23.87
N PHE A 167 -16.51 -17.67 -24.62
CA PHE A 167 -17.95 -17.93 -24.76
C PHE A 167 -18.13 -19.18 -25.64
N MET A 168 -18.51 -20.32 -25.04
CA MET A 168 -18.94 -21.50 -25.79
C MET A 168 -20.30 -21.20 -26.42
N SER A 169 -20.33 -20.95 -27.74
CA SER A 169 -21.57 -20.94 -28.52
C SER A 169 -21.94 -22.36 -28.92
N THR A 170 -22.91 -22.96 -28.22
CA THR A 170 -23.55 -24.20 -28.64
C THR A 170 -24.43 -23.90 -29.86
N GLN A 171 -23.98 -24.20 -31.07
CA GLN A 171 -24.87 -24.26 -32.23
C GLN A 171 -25.62 -25.60 -32.23
N SER A 172 -26.91 -25.56 -31.93
CA SER A 172 -27.85 -26.65 -32.22
C SER A 172 -28.15 -26.66 -33.73
N GLY A 173 -27.46 -27.54 -34.46
CA GLY A 173 -27.75 -27.81 -35.87
C GLY A 173 -29.06 -28.60 -36.02
N MET A 174 -30.16 -27.91 -36.30
CA MET A 174 -31.41 -28.52 -36.75
C MET A 174 -31.30 -28.75 -38.27
N GLN A 175 -30.89 -29.97 -38.67
CA GLN A 175 -30.90 -30.37 -40.08
C GLN A 175 -32.35 -30.59 -40.54
N SER A 176 -32.82 -29.75 -41.46
CA SER A 176 -34.04 -29.98 -42.22
C SER A 176 -33.81 -31.09 -43.26
N GLN A 177 -34.65 -32.12 -43.20
CA GLN A 177 -34.79 -33.11 -44.26
C GLN A 177 -35.43 -32.45 -45.49
N GLY A 178 -34.89 -32.74 -46.67
CA GLY A 178 -35.45 -32.35 -47.95
C GLY A 178 -35.08 -33.35 -49.05
N MET A 179 -36.04 -34.23 -49.33
CA MET A 179 -36.31 -35.08 -50.52
C MET A 179 -35.16 -35.63 -51.36
#